data_AF-A0A7S3EQY7-F1
#
_entry.id   AF-A0A7S3EQY7-F1
#
_cell.length_a   1.000
_cell.length_b   1.000
_cell.length_c   1.000
_cell.angle_alpha   90.00
_cell.angle_beta   90.00
_cell.angle_gamma   90.00
#
_symmetry.space_group_name_H-M   'P 1'
#
loop_
_entity.id
_entity.type
_entity.pdbx_description
1 polymer ?
#
loop_
_entity_poly.entity_id
_entity_poly.type
_entity_poly.pdbx_seq_one_letter_code
_entity_poly.pdbx_strand_id
1 'polypeptide(L)'
;PKAYSFTKTEDVQAQCLTGKQKHCVLLLGPKEIKGEFARTVKKLMNEFRTITFATINTDRYEFSLAKHLPAAPADGSPQILALQAVAAESKDKTVGKRKAKTLHLGAKAHRGEFSLTTLRTFLTELQAGKLELAQLKKPPALRWRKQAKDDAKVSSK
;
A
#
# COMPACT_ATOMS: atom_id res chain seq x y z
N PRO A 1 6.41 -5.76 -16.81
CA PRO A 1 5.83 -4.88 -15.76
C PRO A 1 6.89 -4.40 -14.76
N LYS A 2 6.92 -3.11 -14.46
CA LYS A 2 7.82 -2.52 -13.46
C LYS A 2 7.03 -2.27 -12.17
N ALA A 3 7.59 -2.65 -11.02
CA ALA A 3 7.03 -2.23 -9.74
C ALA A 3 7.41 -0.76 -9.55
N TYR A 4 6.43 0.08 -9.24
CA TYR A 4 6.70 1.49 -8.97
C TYR A 4 7.32 1.63 -7.58
N SER A 5 8.41 2.37 -7.45
CA SER A 5 8.94 2.72 -6.12
C SER A 5 8.41 4.09 -5.74
N PHE A 6 7.57 4.15 -4.72
CA PHE A 6 7.00 5.41 -4.26
C PHE A 6 7.88 6.07 -3.22
N THR A 7 8.27 7.30 -3.51
CA THR A 7 9.07 8.16 -2.62
C THR A 7 8.32 9.40 -2.17
N LYS A 8 7.15 9.68 -2.79
CA LYS A 8 6.29 10.82 -2.46
C LYS A 8 4.85 10.39 -2.26
N THR A 9 4.12 11.17 -1.47
CA THR A 9 2.68 10.95 -1.25
C THR A 9 1.90 11.14 -2.55
N GLU A 10 2.28 12.11 -3.39
CA GLU A 10 1.55 12.39 -4.63
C GLU A 10 1.55 11.18 -5.57
N ASP A 11 2.65 10.43 -5.65
CA ASP A 11 2.75 9.25 -6.50
C ASP A 11 1.79 8.14 -6.07
N VAL A 12 1.67 7.92 -4.75
CA VAL A 12 0.72 6.96 -4.17
C VAL A 12 -0.71 7.39 -4.52
N GLN A 13 -1.03 8.68 -4.38
CA GLN A 13 -2.37 9.19 -4.67
C GLN A 13 -2.69 9.10 -6.17
N ALA A 14 -1.78 9.53 -7.02
CA ALA A 14 -1.94 9.55 -8.47
C ALA A 14 -2.08 8.14 -9.07
N GLN A 15 -1.32 7.17 -8.58
CA GLN A 15 -1.29 5.82 -9.14
C GLN A 15 -2.30 4.87 -8.50
N CYS A 16 -2.54 4.97 -7.19
CA CYS A 16 -3.42 4.05 -6.48
C CYS A 16 -4.84 4.57 -6.27
N LEU A 17 -5.06 5.90 -6.25
CA LEU A 17 -6.36 6.48 -5.84
C LEU A 17 -7.09 7.17 -6.99
N THR A 18 -6.37 7.93 -7.80
CA THR A 18 -6.92 8.66 -8.95
C THR A 18 -6.50 8.08 -10.29
N GLY A 19 -5.71 7.00 -10.26
CA GLY A 19 -5.23 6.30 -11.44
C GLY A 19 -6.33 5.57 -12.19
N LYS A 20 -6.00 5.11 -13.41
CA LYS A 20 -6.92 4.30 -14.24
C LYS A 20 -7.26 2.95 -13.60
N GLN A 21 -6.38 2.42 -12.75
CA GLN A 21 -6.56 1.14 -12.07
C GLN A 21 -7.20 1.35 -10.70
N LYS A 22 -8.29 0.61 -10.42
CA LYS A 22 -9.01 0.69 -9.14
C LYS A 22 -8.32 -0.06 -8.00
N HIS A 23 -7.38 -0.95 -8.32
CA HIS A 23 -6.70 -1.82 -7.36
C HIS A 23 -5.21 -1.51 -7.36
N CYS A 24 -4.68 -1.20 -6.18
CA CYS A 24 -3.27 -0.96 -5.96
C CYS A 24 -2.76 -1.88 -4.85
N VAL A 25 -1.55 -2.37 -4.98
CA VAL A 25 -0.90 -3.22 -3.99
C VAL A 25 0.44 -2.59 -3.65
N LEU A 26 0.58 -2.22 -2.38
CA LEU A 26 1.79 -1.68 -1.81
C LEU A 26 2.56 -2.78 -1.10
N LEU A 27 3.83 -2.92 -1.45
CA LEU A 27 4.77 -3.84 -0.85
C LEU A 27 5.66 -3.00 0.06
N LEU A 28 5.49 -3.16 1.37
CA LEU A 28 6.16 -2.38 2.40
C LEU A 28 7.32 -3.20 2.95
N GLY A 29 8.54 -2.67 2.94
CA GLY A 29 9.67 -3.39 3.54
C GLY A 29 10.85 -2.48 3.87
N PRO A 30 11.69 -2.85 4.84
CA PRO A 30 12.83 -2.02 5.27
C PRO A 30 13.84 -1.82 4.14
N LYS A 31 14.00 -2.82 3.28
CA LYS A 31 14.93 -2.82 2.15
C LYS A 31 14.21 -3.08 0.83
N GLU A 32 14.94 -2.91 -0.26
CA GLU A 32 14.50 -3.40 -1.56
C GLU A 32 14.09 -4.87 -1.46
N ILE A 33 12.94 -5.20 -2.01
CA ILE A 33 12.43 -6.55 -2.07
C ILE A 33 13.33 -7.38 -2.99
N LYS A 34 13.99 -8.40 -2.42
CA LYS A 34 14.95 -9.28 -3.10
C LYS A 34 14.60 -10.75 -2.86
N GLY A 35 15.30 -11.65 -3.55
CA GLY A 35 15.19 -13.09 -3.36
C GLY A 35 13.89 -13.69 -3.89
N GLU A 36 13.40 -14.74 -3.21
CA GLU A 36 12.22 -15.50 -3.61
C GLU A 36 10.95 -14.63 -3.65
N PHE A 37 10.78 -13.75 -2.67
CA PHE A 37 9.64 -12.85 -2.60
C PHE A 37 9.55 -11.93 -3.83
N ALA A 38 10.68 -11.39 -4.29
CA ALA A 38 10.74 -10.58 -5.50
C ALA A 38 10.36 -11.37 -6.76
N ARG A 39 10.77 -12.64 -6.85
CA ARG A 39 10.40 -13.54 -7.96
C ARG A 39 8.90 -13.84 -7.96
N THR A 40 8.34 -14.10 -6.77
CA THR A 40 6.90 -14.33 -6.56
C THR A 40 6.09 -13.11 -6.97
N VAL A 41 6.44 -11.92 -6.47
CA VAL A 41 5.80 -10.65 -6.86
C VAL A 41 5.89 -10.43 -8.37
N LYS A 42 7.06 -10.64 -8.98
CA LYS A 42 7.24 -10.47 -10.44
C LYS A 42 6.32 -11.39 -11.25
N LYS A 43 6.10 -12.64 -10.81
CA LYS A 43 5.13 -13.55 -11.44
C LYS A 43 3.71 -13.00 -11.33
N LEU A 44 3.30 -12.58 -10.14
CA LEU A 44 1.97 -12.02 -9.89
C LEU A 44 1.73 -10.73 -10.70
N MET A 45 2.75 -9.88 -10.86
CA MET A 45 2.67 -8.68 -11.70
C MET A 45 2.43 -8.98 -13.18
N ASN A 46 2.93 -10.11 -13.68
CA ASN A 46 2.70 -10.52 -15.07
C ASN A 46 1.27 -11.04 -15.28
N GLU A 47 0.72 -11.67 -14.24
CA GLU A 47 -0.61 -12.25 -14.22
C GLU A 47 -1.70 -11.20 -14.02
N PHE A 48 -1.54 -10.33 -13.01
CA PHE A 48 -2.52 -9.33 -12.61
C PHE A 48 -2.20 -7.95 -13.21
N ARG A 49 -2.32 -7.83 -14.53
CA ARG A 49 -2.03 -6.56 -15.26
C ARG A 49 -2.95 -5.39 -14.91
N THR A 50 -4.10 -5.67 -14.31
CA THR A 50 -5.09 -4.70 -13.85
C THR A 50 -4.82 -4.19 -12.43
N ILE A 51 -3.81 -4.72 -11.75
CA ILE A 51 -3.41 -4.30 -10.41
C ILE A 51 -2.10 -3.52 -10.51
N THR A 52 -2.08 -2.33 -9.94
CA THR A 52 -0.84 -1.56 -9.83
C THR A 52 -0.02 -2.08 -8.66
N PHE A 53 1.20 -2.54 -8.90
CA PHE A 53 2.12 -2.96 -7.85
C PHE A 53 3.14 -1.86 -7.59
N ALA A 54 3.31 -1.50 -6.32
CA ALA A 54 4.31 -0.54 -5.90
C ALA A 54 5.02 -0.97 -4.62
N THR A 55 6.22 -0.45 -4.42
CA THR A 55 7.10 -0.77 -3.29
C THR A 55 7.37 0.50 -2.49
N ILE A 56 7.37 0.40 -1.17
CA ILE A 56 7.73 1.49 -0.25
C ILE A 56 8.83 0.98 0.67
N ASN A 57 9.91 1.75 0.77
CA ASN A 57 10.97 1.50 1.73
C ASN A 57 10.58 2.06 3.10
N THR A 58 10.28 1.18 4.06
CA THR A 58 9.84 1.56 5.41
C THR A 58 10.98 1.95 6.35
N ASP A 59 12.25 1.72 5.98
CA ASP A 59 13.39 2.29 6.72
C ASP A 59 13.53 3.79 6.44
N ARG A 60 13.33 4.19 5.18
CA ARG A 60 13.48 5.58 4.73
C ARG A 60 12.21 6.40 4.88
N TYR A 61 11.05 5.76 4.80
CA TYR A 61 9.76 6.46 4.78
C TYR A 61 8.79 5.89 5.80
N GLU A 62 8.13 6.79 6.53
CA GLU A 62 6.98 6.48 7.36
C GLU A 62 5.70 6.50 6.50
N PHE A 63 4.92 5.42 6.58
CA PHE A 63 3.66 5.29 5.87
C PHE A 63 2.48 5.43 6.83
N SER A 64 1.59 6.40 6.60
CA SER A 64 0.54 6.79 7.56
C SER A 64 -0.49 5.70 7.86
N LEU A 65 -0.60 4.69 6.98
CA LEU A 65 -1.47 3.53 7.19
C LEU A 65 -0.83 2.43 8.05
N ALA A 66 0.35 2.68 8.64
CA ALA A 66 1.03 1.73 9.51
C ALA A 66 0.14 1.20 10.65
N LYS A 67 -0.80 2.00 11.15
CA LYS A 67 -1.76 1.58 12.18
C LYS A 67 -2.79 0.55 11.69
N HIS A 68 -3.00 0.46 10.38
CA HIS A 68 -3.89 -0.52 9.73
C HIS A 68 -3.12 -1.76 9.25
N LEU A 69 -1.79 -1.71 9.30
CA LEU A 69 -0.97 -2.88 9.06
C LEU A 69 -1.01 -3.79 10.30
N PRO A 70 -0.92 -5.12 10.13
CA PRO A 70 -0.49 -5.97 11.23
C PRO A 70 0.83 -5.45 11.80
N ALA A 71 1.10 -5.77 13.07
CA ALA A 71 2.41 -5.53 13.67
C ALA A 71 3.50 -5.92 12.66
N ALA A 72 4.48 -5.04 12.48
CA ALA A 72 5.61 -5.33 11.61
C ALA A 72 6.19 -6.67 12.08
N PRO A 73 6.33 -7.67 11.19
CA PRO A 73 6.95 -8.93 11.58
C PRO A 73 8.32 -8.62 12.18
N ALA A 74 8.62 -9.24 13.33
CA ALA A 74 9.83 -8.96 14.11
C ALA A 74 11.12 -9.12 13.28
N ASP A 75 11.06 -9.92 12.21
CA ASP A 75 12.18 -10.24 11.32
C ASP A 75 12.40 -9.23 10.18
N GLY A 76 11.63 -8.13 10.13
CA GLY A 76 11.74 -7.14 9.06
C GLY A 76 11.23 -7.64 7.69
N SER A 77 10.43 -8.71 7.70
CA SER A 77 9.83 -9.28 6.49
C SER A 77 8.94 -8.29 5.75
N PRO A 78 8.94 -8.31 4.40
CA PRO A 78 8.11 -7.40 3.61
C PRO A 78 6.63 -7.69 3.86
N GLN A 79 5.83 -6.64 3.99
CA GLN A 79 4.38 -6.71 4.14
C GLN A 79 3.71 -6.34 2.82
N ILE A 80 2.51 -6.87 2.59
CA ILE A 80 1.69 -6.52 1.43
C ILE A 80 0.41 -5.85 1.91
N LEU A 81 0.08 -4.72 1.30
CA LEU A 81 -1.11 -3.94 1.57
C LEU A 81 -1.88 -3.74 0.27
N ALA A 82 -3.11 -4.25 0.22
CA ALA A 82 -4.05 -3.88 -0.81
C ALA A 82 -4.68 -2.52 -0.48
N LEU A 83 -4.73 -1.65 -1.48
CA LEU A 83 -5.46 -0.39 -1.50
C LEU A 83 -6.46 -0.40 -2.64
N GLN A 84 -7.69 0.01 -2.35
CA GLN A 84 -8.72 0.20 -3.36
C GLN A 84 -9.41 1.53 -3.15
N ALA A 85 -9.66 2.24 -4.26
CA ALA A 85 -10.52 3.40 -4.25
C ALA A 85 -11.97 2.94 -4.50
N VAL A 86 -12.77 2.92 -3.43
CA VAL A 86 -14.19 2.63 -3.46
C VAL A 86 -14.92 3.95 -3.74
N ALA A 87 -15.77 3.97 -4.76
CA ALA A 87 -16.66 5.11 -4.94
C ALA A 87 -17.63 5.15 -3.76
N ALA A 88 -17.63 6.23 -2.98
CA ALA A 88 -18.70 6.45 -2.03
C ALA A 88 -20.00 6.61 -2.83
N GLU A 89 -20.98 5.74 -2.59
CA GLU A 89 -22.35 6.07 -2.97
C GLU A 89 -22.78 7.26 -2.11
N SER A 90 -22.62 8.46 -2.68
CA SER A 90 -22.99 9.70 -2.02
C SER A 90 -24.52 9.73 -1.92
N LYS A 91 -25.08 9.34 -0.77
CA LYS A 91 -26.46 9.64 -0.37
C LYS A 91 -26.64 11.13 -0.07
N ASP A 92 -26.24 12.02 -0.97
CA ASP A 92 -26.53 13.44 -0.81
C ASP A 92 -26.83 14.09 -2.15
N LYS A 93 -28.13 14.34 -2.38
CA LYS A 93 -28.69 15.12 -3.49
C LYS A 93 -28.56 16.61 -3.18
N THR A 94 -27.36 17.15 -3.22
CA THR A 94 -27.17 18.61 -3.31
C THR A 94 -26.73 19.00 -4.71
N VAL A 95 -27.59 19.79 -5.34
CA VAL A 95 -27.55 20.32 -6.71
C VAL A 95 -26.48 21.40 -6.80
N GLY A 96 -25.65 21.36 -7.86
CA GLY A 96 -24.97 22.57 -8.34
C GLY A 96 -23.58 22.90 -7.75
N LYS A 97 -22.64 21.96 -7.71
CA LYS A 97 -21.19 22.24 -7.75
C LYS A 97 -20.45 20.94 -8.05
N ARG A 98 -19.46 20.96 -8.97
CA ARG A 98 -18.68 19.79 -9.42
C ARG A 98 -18.27 18.94 -8.20
N LYS A 99 -18.98 17.82 -7.98
CA LYS A 99 -18.74 16.94 -6.85
C LYS A 99 -17.37 16.31 -7.04
N ALA A 100 -16.41 16.72 -6.20
CA ALA A 100 -15.23 15.92 -5.97
C ALA A 100 -15.74 14.52 -5.58
N LYS A 101 -15.47 13.52 -6.42
CA LYS A 101 -15.81 12.12 -6.09
C LYS A 101 -15.20 11.82 -4.73
N THR A 102 -16.04 11.71 -3.70
CA THR A 102 -15.60 11.25 -2.40
C THR A 102 -15.22 9.79 -2.57
N LEU A 103 -13.93 9.55 -2.85
CA LEU A 103 -13.37 8.21 -2.96
C LEU A 103 -13.14 7.73 -1.52
N HIS A 104 -13.90 6.74 -1.09
CA HIS A 104 -13.58 6.01 0.12
C HIS A 104 -12.42 5.08 -0.16
N LEU A 105 -11.41 5.14 0.69
CA LEU A 105 -10.20 4.36 0.52
C LEU A 105 -10.32 3.12 1.38
N GLY A 106 -10.26 1.94 0.77
CA GLY A 106 -10.24 0.67 1.46
C GLY A 106 -8.81 0.16 1.55
N ALA A 107 -8.40 -0.36 2.72
CA ALA A 107 -7.12 -1.03 2.86
C ALA A 107 -7.25 -2.37 3.58
N LYS A 108 -6.49 -3.36 3.10
CA LYS A 108 -6.32 -4.65 3.80
C LYS A 108 -4.90 -5.15 3.63
N ALA A 109 -4.25 -5.40 4.75
CA ALA A 109 -2.94 -6.01 4.76
C ALA A 109 -3.07 -7.52 4.66
N HIS A 110 -2.19 -8.13 3.87
CA HIS A 110 -2.01 -9.58 3.88
C HIS A 110 -1.36 -9.98 5.21
N ARG A 111 -1.99 -10.90 5.93
CA ARG A 111 -1.51 -11.44 7.21
C ARG A 111 -1.27 -12.93 7.01
N GLY A 112 0.01 -13.34 6.93
CA GLY A 112 0.38 -14.74 6.79
C GLY A 112 1.58 -14.95 5.89
N GLU A 113 1.68 -16.16 5.34
CA GLU A 113 2.78 -16.58 4.49
C GLU A 113 2.77 -15.89 3.13
N PHE A 114 3.96 -15.60 2.59
CA PHE A 114 4.16 -14.94 1.30
C PHE A 114 4.42 -15.92 0.15
N SER A 115 3.79 -17.10 0.18
CA SER A 115 3.84 -18.07 -0.91
C SER A 115 3.02 -17.61 -2.11
N LEU A 116 3.42 -18.06 -3.31
CA LEU A 116 2.79 -17.69 -4.58
C LEU A 116 1.28 -17.94 -4.56
N THR A 117 0.85 -19.12 -4.10
CA THR A 117 -0.56 -19.53 -4.07
C THR A 117 -1.38 -18.61 -3.19
N THR A 118 -0.89 -18.33 -1.98
CA THR A 118 -1.57 -17.49 -0.99
C THR A 118 -1.74 -16.06 -1.50
N LEU A 119 -0.68 -15.49 -2.07
CA LEU A 119 -0.72 -14.14 -2.65
C LEU A 119 -1.59 -14.06 -3.89
N ARG A 120 -1.62 -15.11 -4.71
CA ARG A 120 -2.50 -15.19 -5.87
C ARG A 120 -3.97 -15.15 -5.45
N THR A 121 -4.35 -15.94 -4.44
CA THR A 121 -5.71 -15.92 -3.88
C THR A 121 -6.08 -14.54 -3.36
N PHE A 122 -5.19 -13.93 -2.56
CA PHE A 122 -5.40 -12.59 -2.03
C PHE A 122 -5.64 -11.53 -3.12
N LEU A 123 -4.84 -11.56 -4.19
CA LEU A 123 -5.00 -10.64 -5.33
C LEU A 123 -6.26 -10.92 -6.15
N THR A 124 -6.65 -12.19 -6.25
CA THR A 124 -7.87 -12.61 -6.95
C THR A 124 -9.10 -12.11 -6.21
N GLU A 125 -9.13 -12.23 -4.88
CA GLU A 125 -10.19 -11.69 -4.02
C GLU A 125 -10.26 -10.17 -4.07
N LEU A 126 -9.10 -9.49 -4.11
CA LEU A 126 -9.02 -8.05 -4.30
C LEU A 126 -9.64 -7.63 -5.64
N GLN A 127 -9.27 -8.29 -6.74
CA GLN A 127 -9.81 -8.00 -8.07
C GLN A 127 -11.30 -8.32 -8.18
N ALA A 128 -11.76 -9.38 -7.50
CA ALA A 128 -13.17 -9.76 -7.44
C ALA A 128 -14.00 -8.84 -6.51
N GLY A 129 -13.37 -7.92 -5.77
CA GLY A 129 -14.04 -7.07 -4.79
C GLY A 129 -14.61 -7.83 -3.59
N LYS A 130 -14.18 -9.09 -3.38
CA LYS A 130 -14.60 -9.93 -2.25
C LYS A 130 -13.79 -9.67 -0.98
N LEU A 131 -12.70 -8.92 -1.12
CA LEU A 131 -11.83 -8.60 -0.01
C LEU A 131 -12.49 -7.54 0.89
N GLU A 132 -12.79 -7.89 2.15
CA GLU A 132 -13.28 -6.91 3.12
C GLU A 132 -12.19 -5.88 3.45
N LEU A 133 -12.29 -4.70 2.86
CA LEU A 133 -11.34 -3.61 3.06
C LEU A 133 -11.79 -2.71 4.21
N ALA A 134 -10.86 -2.41 5.12
CA ALA A 134 -11.12 -1.44 6.17
C ALA A 134 -11.18 -0.03 5.56
N GLN A 135 -12.26 0.70 5.83
CA GLN A 135 -12.43 2.07 5.35
C GLN A 135 -11.44 3.01 6.06
N LEU A 136 -10.66 3.72 5.27
CA LEU A 136 -9.69 4.70 5.73
C LEU A 136 -10.33 6.07 5.84
N LYS A 137 -10.22 6.68 7.02
CA LYS A 137 -10.67 8.06 7.28
C LYS A 137 -9.75 9.12 6.65
N LYS A 138 -8.51 8.77 6.35
CA LYS A 138 -7.48 9.67 5.80
C LYS A 138 -6.76 8.98 4.63
N PRO A 139 -6.33 9.74 3.61
CA PRO A 139 -5.56 9.17 2.52
C PRO A 139 -4.19 8.67 3.01
N PRO A 140 -3.64 7.64 2.36
CA PRO A 140 -2.25 7.24 2.59
C PRO A 140 -1.33 8.42 2.34
N ALA A 141 -0.41 8.62 3.27
CA ALA A 141 0.64 9.61 3.20
C ALA A 141 1.98 8.93 3.45
N LEU A 142 2.95 9.32 2.63
CA LEU A 142 4.33 8.92 2.73
C LEU A 142 5.14 10.11 3.22
N ARG A 143 5.81 9.95 4.35
CA ARG A 143 6.68 10.98 4.94
C ARG A 143 8.08 10.43 5.02
N TRP A 144 9.08 11.28 4.80
CA TRP A 144 10.45 10.89 5.09
C TRP A 144 10.55 10.56 6.57
N ARG A 145 11.05 9.36 6.89
CA ARG A 145 11.34 9.00 8.26
C ARG A 145 12.50 9.89 8.66
N LYS A 146 12.29 10.82 9.59
CA LYS A 146 13.43 11.46 10.26
C LYS A 146 14.24 10.30 10.82
N GLN A 147 15.43 10.06 10.26
CA GLN A 147 16.44 9.27 10.94
C GLN A 147 16.48 9.88 12.34
N ALA A 148 16.06 9.12 13.34
CA ALA A 148 16.53 9.41 14.68
C ALA A 148 18.04 9.42 14.50
N LYS A 149 18.62 10.63 14.46
CA LYS A 149 20.04 10.77 14.71
C LYS A 149 20.29 9.92 15.96
N ASP A 150 21.27 9.04 15.89
CA ASP A 150 22.39 8.98 16.83
C ASP A 150 22.52 10.24 17.74
N ASP A 151 21.50 10.54 18.54
CA ASP A 151 21.54 11.38 19.73
C ASP A 151 21.52 10.48 20.98
N ALA A 152 21.61 9.15 20.77
CA ALA A 152 22.26 8.29 21.72
C ALA A 152 23.74 8.19 21.34
N LYS A 153 24.57 9.04 21.98
CA LYS A 153 25.98 8.77 22.34
C LYS A 153 27.11 9.51 21.59
N VAL A 154 27.18 10.83 21.73
CA VAL A 154 28.44 11.64 21.83
C VAL A 154 28.03 12.89 22.62
N SER A 155 28.40 13.23 23.86
CA SER A 155 29.54 12.99 24.72
C SER A 155 29.06 13.44 26.13
N SER A 156 29.12 12.63 27.18
CA SER A 156 30.19 12.74 28.19
C SER A 156 31.02 14.02 28.05
N LYS A 157 30.66 15.07 28.78
CA LYS A 157 31.62 15.87 29.54
C LYS A 157 30.92 16.62 30.66
#